data_AF-A0A2H6GJM9-F1
#
_entry.id   AF-A0A2H6GJM9-F1
#
_cell.length_a   1.000
_cell.length_b   1.000
_cell.length_c   1.000
_cell.angle_alpha   90.00
_cell.angle_beta   90.00
_cell.angle_gamma   90.00
#
_symmetry.space_group_name_H-M   'P 1'
#
loop_
_entity.id
_entity.type
_entity.pdbx_description
1 polymer ?
#
loop_
_entity_poly.entity_id
_entity_poly.type
_entity_poly.pdbx_seq_one_letter_code
_entity_poly.pdbx_strand_id
1 'polypeptide(L)'
;MGKFVGGTLLAVLLVFSFSIATVYSSGSRFHLLTPAEEVFLKSGKVLIIAKVEGYHEGKTVEIFDNGKTIGFAPIKKEIFVNSLNLAKGRHELTLAAPGIERLKLKIFIGKQEGYRYHIETDVSSCDTCHPGAAKGDYSIAGNDEALCSDCHDPIKKGKFVHGPVAAGSCTSCHDPHGSRNKYFLRATGKELCLSCHDQNLSQKHIEERRNAVCTKCHDPHSSDRKYHLL
;
A
#
# COMPACT_ATOMS: atom_id res chain seq x y z
N MET A 1 -35.52 49.70 53.06
CA MET A 1 -34.74 48.74 52.25
C MET A 1 -34.44 49.36 50.90
N GLY A 2 -33.19 49.75 50.65
CA GLY A 2 -32.75 50.44 49.44
C GLY A 2 -31.29 50.07 49.17
N LYS A 3 -31.01 49.81 47.89
CA LYS A 3 -29.91 49.01 47.35
C LYS A 3 -28.54 49.68 47.52
N PHE A 4 -27.55 48.91 47.99
CA PHE A 4 -26.13 49.16 47.78
C PHE A 4 -25.54 47.91 47.09
N VAL A 5 -25.23 48.03 45.80
CA VAL A 5 -24.44 47.05 45.04
C VAL A 5 -23.09 47.72 44.82
N GLY A 6 -22.08 47.29 45.58
CA GLY A 6 -20.72 47.80 45.52
C GLY A 6 -19.74 46.67 45.26
N GLY A 7 -19.15 46.70 44.07
CA GLY A 7 -17.81 46.21 43.69
C GLY A 7 -17.28 44.89 44.28
N THR A 8 -17.01 43.93 43.39
CA THR A 8 -15.62 43.54 43.11
C THR A 8 -15.54 42.84 41.76
N LEU A 9 -14.81 43.47 40.84
CA LEU A 9 -14.40 42.91 39.57
C LEU A 9 -13.21 41.98 39.88
N LEU A 10 -13.40 40.65 39.85
CA LEU A 10 -12.27 39.73 39.83
C LEU A 10 -12.36 38.91 38.55
N ALA A 11 -11.53 39.30 37.58
CA ALA A 11 -11.37 38.64 36.30
C ALA A 11 -10.93 37.19 36.52
N VAL A 12 -11.81 36.25 36.20
CA VAL A 12 -11.43 34.84 36.04
C VAL A 12 -10.67 34.74 34.72
N LEU A 13 -9.34 34.80 34.81
CA LEU A 13 -8.42 34.42 33.75
C LEU A 13 -8.62 32.92 33.48
N LEU A 14 -9.56 32.60 32.61
CA LEU A 14 -9.62 31.32 31.92
C LEU A 14 -8.38 31.23 31.03
N VAL A 15 -7.30 30.68 31.58
CA VAL A 15 -6.18 30.18 30.80
C VAL A 15 -6.71 28.96 30.05
N PHE A 16 -7.38 29.20 28.92
CA PHE A 16 -7.49 28.22 27.87
C PHE A 16 -6.07 27.97 27.40
N SER A 17 -5.40 27.01 28.04
CA SER A 17 -4.25 26.33 27.47
C SER A 17 -4.78 25.60 26.23
N PHE A 18 -4.85 26.37 25.15
CA PHE A 18 -4.96 25.90 23.79
C PHE A 18 -3.64 25.18 23.52
N SER A 19 -3.52 23.95 24.05
CA SER A 19 -2.58 22.98 23.54
C SER A 19 -3.05 22.69 22.12
N ILE A 20 -2.58 23.51 21.20
CA ILE A 20 -2.53 23.18 19.78
C ILE A 20 -1.67 21.92 19.74
N ALA A 21 -2.32 20.77 19.84
CA ALA A 21 -1.80 19.56 19.24
C ALA A 21 -1.68 19.91 17.77
N THR A 22 -0.50 20.40 17.38
CA THR A 22 -0.05 20.36 16.00
C THR A 22 -0.04 18.89 15.63
N VAL A 23 -1.18 18.43 15.13
CA VAL A 23 -1.31 17.25 14.30
C VAL A 23 -0.53 17.57 13.02
N TYR A 24 0.80 17.44 13.10
CA TYR A 24 1.56 17.11 11.92
C TYR A 24 1.11 15.72 11.50
N SER A 25 0.63 15.59 10.27
CA SER A 25 0.20 14.33 9.68
C SER A 25 1.24 13.25 9.93
N SER A 26 0.89 12.27 10.74
CA SER A 26 1.70 11.10 11.10
C SER A 26 1.73 10.12 9.94
N GLY A 27 2.48 10.46 8.90
CA GLY A 27 2.93 9.47 7.93
C GLY A 27 4.16 8.80 8.52
N SER A 28 4.08 7.50 8.84
CA SER A 28 5.28 6.75 9.19
C SER A 28 6.30 6.92 8.05
N ARG A 29 7.58 7.22 8.37
CA ARG A 29 8.66 7.30 7.35
C ARG A 29 9.01 5.93 6.74
N PHE A 30 8.28 4.89 7.13
CA PHE A 30 8.30 3.59 6.51
C PHE A 30 7.39 3.57 5.28
N HIS A 31 7.95 3.20 4.15
CA HIS A 31 7.23 2.88 2.93
C HIS A 31 7.34 1.37 2.71
N LEU A 32 6.31 0.64 3.16
CA LEU A 32 6.23 -0.81 3.06
C LEU A 32 6.10 -1.22 1.59
N LEU A 33 7.01 -2.08 1.14
CA LEU A 33 6.98 -2.64 -0.20
C LEU A 33 6.37 -4.05 -0.18
N THR A 34 6.69 -4.83 0.85
CA THR A 34 6.12 -6.17 1.09
C THR A 34 6.20 -6.53 2.58
N PRO A 35 5.27 -7.36 3.10
CA PRO A 35 4.01 -7.73 2.45
C PRO A 35 3.01 -6.55 2.50
N ALA A 36 1.95 -6.58 1.71
CA ALA A 36 0.86 -5.62 1.88
C ALA A 36 0.14 -5.84 3.23
N GLU A 37 -0.57 -4.81 3.73
CA GLU A 37 -1.35 -4.92 4.96
C GLU A 37 -2.60 -5.80 4.76
N GLU A 38 -3.00 -6.52 5.80
CA GLU A 38 -4.22 -7.34 5.86
C GLU A 38 -4.26 -8.48 4.82
N VAL A 39 -3.11 -9.04 4.46
CA VAL A 39 -3.00 -10.15 3.49
C VAL A 39 -3.02 -11.54 4.12
N PHE A 40 -3.46 -12.52 3.32
CA PHE A 40 -3.40 -13.94 3.64
C PHE A 40 -2.20 -14.60 2.98
N LEU A 41 -1.43 -15.30 3.82
CA LEU A 41 -0.26 -16.06 3.45
C LEU A 41 -0.50 -17.55 3.73
N LYS A 42 -0.25 -18.42 2.76
CA LYS A 42 -0.28 -19.87 2.89
C LYS A 42 0.95 -20.38 3.63
N SER A 43 2.09 -19.72 3.44
CA SER A 43 3.38 -20.10 4.02
C SER A 43 3.70 -19.27 5.26
N GLY A 44 4.38 -19.90 6.23
CA GLY A 44 4.94 -19.20 7.39
C GLY A 44 6.11 -18.28 7.05
N LYS A 45 6.70 -18.42 5.85
CA LYS A 45 7.86 -17.65 5.43
C LYS A 45 7.44 -16.30 4.87
N VAL A 46 7.74 -15.22 5.57
CA VAL A 46 7.32 -13.86 5.23
C VAL A 46 8.54 -13.00 4.94
N LEU A 47 8.60 -12.41 3.74
CA LEU A 47 9.62 -11.44 3.37
C LEU A 47 9.10 -10.02 3.61
N ILE A 48 9.75 -9.29 4.51
CA ILE A 48 9.47 -7.89 4.78
C ILE A 48 10.51 -7.02 4.12
N ILE A 49 10.04 -6.09 3.30
CA ILE A 49 10.85 -5.05 2.69
C ILE A 49 10.14 -3.73 2.92
N ALA A 50 10.86 -2.75 3.47
CA ALA A 50 10.40 -1.38 3.46
C ALA A 50 11.56 -0.42 3.22
N LYS A 51 11.25 0.70 2.57
CA LYS A 51 12.12 1.88 2.56
C LYS A 51 11.86 2.68 3.84
N VAL A 52 12.94 3.14 4.47
CA VAL A 52 12.93 3.97 5.67
C VAL A 52 13.53 5.32 5.30
N GLU A 53 12.68 6.28 4.97
CA GLU A 53 13.13 7.56 4.45
C GLU A 53 14.04 8.29 5.44
N GLY A 54 15.19 8.77 4.94
CA GLY A 54 16.17 9.57 5.68
C GLY A 54 16.87 8.81 6.80
N TYR A 55 16.99 7.49 6.67
CA TYR A 55 17.89 6.65 7.47
C TYR A 55 18.94 6.03 6.56
N HIS A 56 20.21 6.32 6.84
CA HIS A 56 21.35 5.70 6.15
C HIS A 56 22.10 4.73 7.09
N GLU A 57 23.06 4.00 6.52
CA GLU A 57 23.77 2.82 7.07
C GLU A 57 24.03 2.82 8.59
N GLY A 58 23.94 1.63 9.21
CA GLY A 58 24.31 1.38 10.61
C GLY A 58 23.15 1.45 11.62
N LYS A 59 21.92 1.77 11.18
CA LYS A 59 20.71 1.68 12.00
C LYS A 59 19.99 0.35 11.77
N THR A 60 19.27 -0.12 12.79
CA THR A 60 18.49 -1.35 12.74
C THR A 60 16.99 -1.06 12.89
N VAL A 61 16.19 -1.88 12.24
CA VAL A 61 14.75 -2.00 12.49
C VAL A 61 14.56 -3.15 13.46
N GLU A 62 13.90 -2.89 14.58
CA GLU A 62 13.40 -3.91 15.49
C GLU A 62 12.02 -4.37 15.03
N ILE A 63 11.83 -5.69 15.00
CA ILE A 63 10.61 -6.32 14.53
C ILE A 63 9.95 -7.03 15.69
N PHE A 64 8.68 -6.71 15.91
CA PHE A 64 7.83 -7.33 16.90
C PHE A 64 6.73 -8.14 16.22
N ASP A 65 6.34 -9.24 16.83
CA ASP A 65 5.12 -9.98 16.53
C ASP A 65 4.26 -10.04 17.79
N ASN A 66 3.05 -9.49 17.72
CA ASN A 66 2.11 -9.41 18.85
C ASN A 66 2.75 -8.81 20.11
N GLY A 67 3.60 -7.79 19.92
CA GLY A 67 4.32 -7.09 20.99
C GLY A 67 5.62 -7.74 21.47
N LYS A 68 5.96 -8.95 21.00
CA LYS A 68 7.22 -9.64 21.35
C LYS A 68 8.27 -9.38 20.27
N THR A 69 9.49 -8.99 20.67
CA THR A 69 10.63 -8.89 19.74
C THR A 69 10.94 -10.24 19.13
N ILE A 70 10.97 -10.30 17.80
CA ILE A 70 11.28 -11.51 17.02
C ILE A 70 12.52 -11.37 16.13
N GLY A 71 13.06 -10.16 15.98
CA GLY A 71 14.31 -9.98 15.24
C GLY A 71 14.71 -8.53 15.03
N PHE A 72 15.89 -8.36 14.45
CA PHE A 72 16.47 -7.08 14.06
C PHE A 72 16.99 -7.18 12.63
N ALA A 73 16.79 -6.12 11.84
CA ALA A 73 17.31 -6.05 10.48
C ALA A 73 18.13 -4.76 10.29
N PRO A 74 19.34 -4.82 9.70
CA PRO A 74 20.07 -3.62 9.35
C PRO A 74 19.41 -2.90 8.17
N ILE A 75 19.45 -1.56 8.19
CA ILE A 75 19.07 -0.71 7.07
C ILE A 75 20.29 -0.52 6.16
N LYS A 76 20.16 -0.86 4.88
CA LYS A 76 21.17 -0.67 3.84
C LYS A 76 20.61 0.22 2.74
N LYS A 77 21.25 1.38 2.49
CA LYS A 77 20.80 2.34 1.47
C LYS A 77 19.30 2.69 1.61
N GLU A 78 18.87 3.05 2.81
CA GLU A 78 17.46 3.32 3.19
C GLU A 78 16.50 2.12 3.13
N ILE A 79 16.93 0.96 2.64
CA ILE A 79 16.07 -0.21 2.52
C ILE A 79 16.42 -1.18 3.65
N PHE A 80 15.40 -1.70 4.32
CA PHE A 80 15.58 -2.87 5.18
C PHE A 80 14.89 -4.08 4.55
N VAL A 81 15.52 -5.24 4.71
CA VAL A 81 15.00 -6.53 4.27
C VAL A 81 15.12 -7.52 5.41
N ASN A 82 14.06 -8.27 5.70
CA ASN A 82 14.09 -9.38 6.65
C ASN A 82 13.19 -10.53 6.19
N SER A 83 13.64 -11.76 6.39
CA SER A 83 12.82 -12.97 6.20
C SER A 83 12.45 -13.53 7.57
N LEU A 84 11.15 -13.58 7.85
CA LEU A 84 10.60 -14.14 9.08
C LEU A 84 10.02 -15.53 8.83
N ASN A 85 10.03 -16.36 9.86
CA ASN A 85 9.26 -17.61 9.91
C ASN A 85 8.22 -17.47 11.03
N LEU A 86 6.97 -17.34 10.63
CA LEU A 86 5.84 -17.10 11.51
C LEU A 86 4.94 -18.35 11.57
N ALA A 87 4.32 -18.56 12.71
CA ALA A 87 3.41 -19.68 12.94
C ALA A 87 2.09 -19.49 12.17
N LYS A 88 1.24 -20.52 12.11
CA LYS A 88 -0.13 -20.35 11.60
C LYS A 88 -0.93 -19.47 12.57
N GLY A 89 -1.70 -18.53 12.05
CA GLY A 89 -2.55 -17.65 12.85
C GLY A 89 -2.51 -16.19 12.41
N ARG A 90 -3.03 -15.31 13.27
CA ARG A 90 -3.02 -13.86 13.08
C ARG A 90 -1.77 -13.28 13.74
N HIS A 91 -1.10 -12.40 13.02
CA HIS A 91 0.08 -11.68 13.49
C HIS A 91 -0.13 -10.17 13.33
N GLU A 92 0.09 -9.40 14.40
CA GLU A 92 0.29 -7.96 14.34
C GLU A 92 1.80 -7.69 14.41
N LEU A 93 2.41 -7.48 13.26
CA LEU A 93 3.81 -7.11 13.20
C LEU A 93 3.96 -5.62 13.45
N THR A 94 4.99 -5.25 14.20
CA THR A 94 5.37 -3.86 14.40
C THR A 94 6.83 -3.68 14.01
N LEU A 95 7.12 -2.68 13.18
CA LEU A 95 8.45 -2.31 12.74
C LEU A 95 8.82 -0.99 13.42
N ALA A 96 9.91 -0.99 14.17
CA ALA A 96 10.38 0.19 14.89
C ALA A 96 11.81 0.53 14.49
N ALA A 97 12.04 1.80 14.16
CA ALA A 97 13.39 2.36 14.02
C ALA A 97 13.56 3.51 15.02
N PRO A 98 14.77 3.74 15.56
CA PRO A 98 14.98 4.75 16.59
C PRO A 98 14.61 6.15 16.09
N GLY A 99 13.59 6.79 16.67
CA GLY A 99 13.16 8.15 16.27
C GLY A 99 12.17 8.21 15.10
N ILE A 100 11.54 7.09 14.73
CA ILE A 100 10.43 7.05 13.77
C ILE A 100 9.20 6.44 14.45
N GLU A 101 8.02 6.89 14.03
CA GLU A 101 6.77 6.19 14.33
C GLU A 101 6.83 4.73 13.88
N ARG A 102 6.24 3.86 14.70
CA ARG A 102 6.22 2.43 14.43
C ARG A 102 5.22 2.13 13.32
N LEU A 103 5.65 1.41 12.30
CA LEU A 103 4.74 0.86 11.29
C LEU A 103 4.13 -0.43 11.83
N LYS A 104 2.80 -0.53 11.80
CA LYS A 104 2.07 -1.75 12.14
C LYS A 104 1.49 -2.39 10.89
N LEU A 105 1.53 -3.71 10.84
CA LEU A 105 0.89 -4.47 9.78
C LEU A 105 0.23 -5.73 10.34
N LYS A 106 -0.94 -6.07 9.81
CA LYS A 106 -1.66 -7.29 10.16
C LYS A 106 -1.50 -8.29 9.03
N ILE A 107 -1.09 -9.50 9.35
CA ILE A 107 -0.98 -10.61 8.38
C ILE A 107 -1.57 -11.89 8.97
N PHE A 108 -2.00 -12.77 8.09
CA PHE A 108 -2.70 -13.99 8.47
C PHE A 108 -2.08 -15.20 7.77
N ILE A 109 -1.64 -16.20 8.54
CA ILE A 109 -0.98 -17.39 8.02
C ILE A 109 -1.87 -18.61 8.18
N GLY A 110 -2.31 -19.20 7.08
CA GLY A 110 -3.14 -20.39 7.13
C GLY A 110 -4.01 -20.59 5.91
N LYS A 111 -5.06 -21.40 6.09
CA LYS A 111 -6.03 -21.73 5.05
C LYS A 111 -7.20 -20.76 5.16
N GLN A 112 -7.36 -19.86 4.19
CA GLN A 112 -8.51 -18.96 4.16
C GLN A 112 -9.06 -18.72 2.74
N GLU A 113 -10.37 -18.43 2.69
CA GLU A 113 -11.10 -17.87 1.55
C GLU A 113 -10.94 -16.34 1.56
N GLY A 114 -10.11 -15.79 0.65
CA GLY A 114 -9.76 -14.36 0.58
C GLY A 114 -8.47 -14.07 -0.20
N TYR A 115 -8.23 -12.81 -0.61
CA TYR A 115 -7.18 -12.40 -1.59
C TYR A 115 -5.74 -12.79 -1.21
N ARG A 116 -4.94 -13.06 -2.26
CA ARG A 116 -3.65 -13.79 -2.23
C ARG A 116 -2.42 -12.86 -2.25
N TYR A 117 -1.24 -13.46 -2.17
CA TYR A 117 0.04 -12.82 -2.44
C TYR A 117 0.62 -13.44 -3.73
N HIS A 118 1.16 -12.66 -4.66
CA HIS A 118 1.70 -13.24 -5.92
C HIS A 118 2.92 -14.14 -5.62
N ILE A 119 3.77 -13.73 -4.66
CA ILE A 119 5.03 -14.40 -4.27
C ILE A 119 4.83 -15.73 -3.51
N GLU A 120 3.58 -16.14 -3.25
CA GLU A 120 3.29 -17.45 -2.63
C GLU A 120 2.79 -18.53 -3.60
N THR A 121 2.63 -18.18 -4.88
CA THR A 121 2.36 -19.18 -5.89
C THR A 121 3.67 -19.88 -6.25
N ASP A 122 3.63 -21.17 -6.63
CA ASP A 122 4.80 -22.04 -6.90
C ASP A 122 5.75 -21.53 -8.02
N VAL A 123 5.59 -20.28 -8.48
CA VAL A 123 6.21 -19.68 -9.66
C VAL A 123 7.20 -18.55 -9.38
N SER A 124 7.54 -18.15 -8.15
CA SER A 124 8.46 -17.00 -8.05
C SER A 124 9.31 -16.93 -6.78
N SER A 125 10.57 -17.36 -6.92
CA SER A 125 11.65 -16.78 -6.14
C SER A 125 11.85 -15.31 -6.55
N CYS A 126 12.32 -14.45 -5.65
CA CYS A 126 12.35 -12.99 -5.88
C CYS A 126 13.16 -12.59 -7.13
N ASP A 127 14.15 -13.41 -7.51
CA ASP A 127 14.96 -13.30 -8.72
C ASP A 127 14.18 -13.45 -10.03
N THR A 128 12.97 -14.00 -9.99
CA THR A 128 12.06 -14.09 -11.14
C THR A 128 11.69 -12.70 -11.66
N CYS A 129 11.46 -11.74 -10.74
CA CYS A 129 11.16 -10.35 -11.11
C CYS A 129 12.36 -9.42 -10.88
N HIS A 130 13.24 -9.75 -9.92
CA HIS A 130 14.39 -8.93 -9.52
C HIS A 130 15.70 -9.71 -9.73
N PRO A 131 16.29 -9.76 -10.94
CA PRO A 131 17.42 -10.65 -11.26
C PRO A 131 18.63 -10.57 -10.31
N GLY A 132 18.80 -9.47 -9.58
CA GLY A 132 19.84 -9.27 -8.57
C GLY A 132 19.48 -9.71 -7.14
N ALA A 133 18.26 -10.19 -6.88
CA ALA A 133 17.72 -10.34 -5.52
C ALA A 133 18.52 -11.32 -4.67
N ALA A 134 19.08 -12.37 -5.27
CA ALA A 134 19.98 -13.31 -4.59
C ALA A 134 21.26 -12.64 -4.04
N LYS A 135 21.63 -11.47 -4.58
CA LYS A 135 22.78 -10.65 -4.15
C LYS A 135 22.33 -9.41 -3.35
N GLY A 136 21.04 -9.30 -3.03
CA GLY A 136 20.46 -8.14 -2.34
C GLY A 136 20.25 -6.91 -3.23
N ASP A 137 20.28 -7.07 -4.56
CA ASP A 137 19.92 -6.03 -5.51
C ASP A 137 18.49 -6.27 -6.02
N TYR A 138 17.58 -5.38 -5.64
CA TYR A 138 16.17 -5.49 -5.98
C TYR A 138 15.77 -4.62 -7.18
N SER A 139 16.75 -4.16 -7.96
CA SER A 139 16.48 -3.44 -9.20
C SER A 139 15.82 -4.36 -10.23
N ILE A 140 14.88 -3.82 -11.00
CA ILE A 140 14.32 -4.49 -12.17
C ILE A 140 15.12 -4.07 -13.41
N ALA A 141 15.53 -5.03 -14.24
CA ALA A 141 16.38 -4.79 -15.41
C ALA A 141 15.58 -4.40 -16.67
N GLY A 142 14.26 -4.25 -16.58
CA GLY A 142 13.36 -4.01 -17.70
C GLY A 142 12.10 -3.23 -17.32
N ASN A 143 11.24 -2.98 -18.30
CA ASN A 143 9.92 -2.38 -18.07
C ASN A 143 8.90 -3.42 -17.60
N ASP A 144 7.80 -2.98 -16.99
CA ASP A 144 6.82 -3.91 -16.39
C ASP A 144 6.22 -4.86 -17.43
N GLU A 145 5.99 -4.41 -18.67
CA GLU A 145 5.40 -5.23 -19.73
C GLU A 145 6.20 -6.49 -20.01
N ALA A 146 7.52 -6.39 -20.17
CA ALA A 146 8.36 -7.55 -20.43
C ALA A 146 8.26 -8.55 -19.27
N LEU A 147 8.45 -8.08 -18.04
CA LEU A 147 8.42 -8.93 -16.84
C LEU A 147 7.07 -9.58 -16.59
N CYS A 148 5.98 -8.85 -16.83
CA CYS A 148 4.63 -9.38 -16.62
C CYS A 148 4.27 -10.40 -17.71
N SER A 149 4.66 -10.15 -18.95
CA SER A 149 4.27 -10.96 -20.11
C SER A 149 5.03 -12.28 -20.20
N ASP A 150 6.13 -12.43 -19.46
CA ASP A 150 6.85 -13.72 -19.34
C ASP A 150 5.97 -14.82 -18.72
N CYS A 151 4.96 -14.44 -17.93
CA CYS A 151 4.02 -15.36 -17.28
C CYS A 151 2.54 -15.07 -17.60
N HIS A 152 2.17 -13.82 -17.84
CA HIS A 152 0.78 -13.44 -18.15
C HIS A 152 0.58 -13.28 -19.65
N ASP A 153 -0.50 -13.86 -20.17
CA ASP A 153 -0.87 -13.69 -21.58
C ASP A 153 -0.99 -12.21 -21.96
N PRO A 154 -0.53 -11.81 -23.15
CA PRO A 154 -0.69 -10.44 -23.63
C PRO A 154 -2.16 -10.00 -23.63
N ILE A 155 -2.46 -8.92 -22.90
CA ILE A 155 -3.82 -8.36 -22.73
C ILE A 155 -4.16 -7.26 -23.75
N LYS A 156 -3.22 -6.90 -24.64
CA LYS A 156 -3.36 -5.92 -25.73
C LYS A 156 -4.07 -6.52 -26.96
N LYS A 157 -5.26 -7.11 -26.79
CA LYS A 157 -5.96 -7.86 -27.86
C LYS A 157 -6.94 -7.02 -28.68
N GLY A 158 -7.48 -5.94 -28.10
CA GLY A 158 -8.44 -5.07 -28.78
C GLY A 158 -7.80 -4.04 -29.72
N LYS A 159 -8.58 -3.52 -30.67
CA LYS A 159 -8.16 -2.41 -31.57
C LYS A 159 -7.69 -1.15 -30.84
N PHE A 160 -8.28 -0.89 -29.67
CA PHE A 160 -7.88 0.20 -28.80
C PHE A 160 -7.32 -0.40 -27.52
N VAL A 161 -6.21 0.17 -27.04
CA VAL A 161 -5.54 -0.25 -25.80
C VAL A 161 -5.51 0.93 -24.84
N HIS A 162 -5.81 0.69 -23.57
CA HIS A 162 -5.79 1.72 -22.54
C HIS A 162 -4.36 2.25 -22.33
N GLY A 163 -4.20 3.56 -22.11
CA GLY A 163 -2.90 4.25 -22.12
C GLY A 163 -1.81 3.58 -21.26
N PRO A 164 -2.06 3.29 -19.96
CA PRO A 164 -1.09 2.61 -19.11
C PRO A 164 -0.70 1.23 -19.63
N VAL A 165 -1.64 0.47 -20.20
CA VAL A 165 -1.34 -0.84 -20.79
C VAL A 165 -0.51 -0.67 -22.06
N ALA A 166 -0.85 0.27 -22.94
CA ALA A 166 -0.09 0.55 -24.16
C ALA A 166 1.37 0.92 -23.84
N ALA A 167 1.58 1.69 -22.76
CA ALA A 167 2.90 2.06 -22.24
C ALA A 167 3.60 0.95 -21.44
N GLY A 168 2.95 -0.20 -21.26
CA GLY A 168 3.52 -1.33 -20.52
C GLY A 168 3.69 -1.06 -19.03
N SER A 169 2.86 -0.19 -18.44
CA SER A 169 2.91 0.24 -17.04
C SER A 169 1.89 -0.54 -16.19
N CYS A 170 2.03 -1.86 -16.13
CA CYS A 170 1.12 -2.76 -15.42
C CYS A 170 1.00 -2.40 -13.94
N THR A 171 2.11 -1.96 -13.33
CA THR A 171 2.17 -1.66 -11.91
C THR A 171 1.50 -0.33 -11.54
N SER A 172 1.10 0.50 -12.51
CA SER A 172 0.32 1.71 -12.21
C SER A 172 -1.03 1.38 -11.58
N CYS A 173 -1.61 0.22 -11.91
CA CYS A 173 -2.88 -0.25 -11.38
C CYS A 173 -2.74 -1.48 -10.48
N HIS A 174 -1.82 -2.39 -10.78
CA HIS A 174 -1.61 -3.63 -10.04
C HIS A 174 -0.40 -3.55 -9.09
N ASP A 175 -0.48 -4.27 -7.99
CA ASP A 175 0.63 -4.47 -7.06
C ASP A 175 1.18 -5.89 -7.23
N PRO A 176 2.37 -6.07 -7.82
CA PRO A 176 2.98 -7.39 -7.99
C PRO A 176 3.38 -8.01 -6.65
N HIS A 177 3.53 -7.19 -5.60
CA HIS A 177 3.71 -7.63 -4.22
C HIS A 177 2.37 -7.88 -3.51
N GLY A 178 1.25 -8.03 -4.22
CA GLY A 178 -0.04 -8.36 -3.63
C GLY A 178 -0.77 -7.17 -2.98
N SER A 179 -2.06 -7.33 -2.76
CA SER A 179 -2.92 -6.29 -2.17
C SER A 179 -4.20 -6.91 -1.62
N ARG A 180 -4.84 -6.23 -0.65
CA ARG A 180 -6.16 -6.58 -0.14
C ARG A 180 -7.29 -6.39 -1.17
N ASN A 181 -6.99 -5.72 -2.29
CA ASN A 181 -7.95 -5.46 -3.34
C ASN A 181 -7.96 -6.61 -4.36
N LYS A 182 -9.13 -6.90 -4.93
CA LYS A 182 -9.29 -7.89 -6.00
C LYS A 182 -8.32 -7.59 -7.15
N TYR A 183 -7.73 -8.65 -7.71
CA TYR A 183 -6.72 -8.58 -8.78
C TYR A 183 -5.44 -7.82 -8.39
N PHE A 184 -5.15 -7.70 -7.09
CA PHE A 184 -4.02 -6.95 -6.56
C PHE A 184 -4.03 -5.47 -6.96
N LEU A 185 -5.21 -4.85 -7.09
CA LEU A 185 -5.27 -3.44 -7.46
C LEU A 185 -4.72 -2.53 -6.36
N ARG A 186 -4.14 -1.39 -6.73
CA ARG A 186 -3.66 -0.38 -5.77
C ARG A 186 -4.81 0.36 -5.05
N ALA A 187 -5.97 0.47 -5.69
CA ALA A 187 -7.19 1.05 -5.10
C ALA A 187 -8.44 0.30 -5.60
N THR A 188 -9.59 0.54 -4.96
CA THR A 188 -10.83 -0.17 -5.28
C THR A 188 -11.78 0.64 -6.15
N GLY A 189 -12.48 -0.04 -7.06
CA GLY A 189 -13.59 0.55 -7.83
C GLY A 189 -13.21 1.84 -8.55
N LYS A 190 -14.05 2.88 -8.37
CA LYS A 190 -13.87 4.17 -9.02
C LYS A 190 -12.63 4.94 -8.55
N GLU A 191 -12.17 4.71 -7.32
CA GLU A 191 -11.03 5.45 -6.75
C GLU A 191 -9.76 5.24 -7.57
N LEU A 192 -9.56 4.01 -8.06
CA LEU A 192 -8.43 3.70 -8.94
C LEU A 192 -8.49 4.51 -10.24
N CYS A 193 -9.65 4.55 -10.89
CA CYS A 193 -9.83 5.27 -12.16
C CYS A 193 -9.70 6.79 -11.96
N LEU A 194 -10.31 7.32 -10.90
CA LEU A 194 -10.31 8.75 -10.58
C LEU A 194 -8.98 9.27 -10.04
N SER A 195 -7.98 8.40 -9.86
CA SER A 195 -6.60 8.83 -9.59
C SER A 195 -5.97 9.54 -10.78
N CYS A 196 -6.48 9.30 -12.00
CA CYS A 196 -5.98 9.87 -13.24
C CYS A 196 -7.07 10.55 -14.08
N HIS A 197 -8.29 9.99 -14.10
CA HIS A 197 -9.39 10.52 -14.92
C HIS A 197 -10.18 11.60 -14.16
N ASP A 198 -10.50 12.70 -14.86
CA ASP A 198 -11.19 13.86 -14.28
C ASP A 198 -12.54 13.45 -13.66
N GLN A 199 -12.72 13.85 -12.40
CA GLN A 199 -13.91 13.57 -11.61
C GLN A 199 -15.14 14.25 -12.20
N ASN A 200 -15.06 15.48 -12.70
CA ASN A 200 -16.23 16.25 -13.16
C ASN A 200 -16.87 15.66 -14.42
N LEU A 201 -16.04 15.24 -15.39
CA LEU A 201 -16.51 14.61 -16.63
C LEU A 201 -17.07 13.21 -16.37
N SER A 202 -16.43 12.46 -15.48
CA SER A 202 -16.86 11.12 -15.10
C SER A 202 -18.09 11.16 -14.19
N GLN A 203 -18.22 12.17 -13.33
CA GLN A 203 -19.26 12.25 -12.32
C GLN A 203 -20.64 12.50 -12.92
N LYS A 204 -20.78 13.41 -13.89
CA LYS A 204 -22.05 13.58 -14.62
C LYS A 204 -22.47 12.29 -15.31
N HIS A 205 -21.52 11.61 -15.97
CA HIS A 205 -21.75 10.30 -16.59
C HIS A 205 -22.16 9.22 -15.56
N ILE A 206 -21.52 9.18 -14.39
CA ILE A 206 -21.78 8.21 -13.33
C ILE A 206 -23.13 8.48 -12.61
N GLU A 207 -23.47 9.75 -12.38
CA GLU A 207 -24.72 10.18 -11.75
C GLU A 207 -25.93 9.79 -12.61
N GLU A 208 -25.86 10.05 -13.92
CA GLU A 208 -26.86 9.61 -14.90
C GLU A 208 -26.97 8.07 -14.97
N ARG A 209 -25.88 7.35 -14.66
CA ARG A 209 -25.80 5.89 -14.67
C ARG A 209 -25.89 5.26 -13.27
N ARG A 210 -26.35 6.02 -12.26
CA ARG A 210 -26.61 5.57 -10.87
C ARG A 210 -25.40 4.91 -10.18
N ASN A 211 -24.27 5.61 -10.08
CA ASN A 211 -23.07 5.08 -9.39
C ASN A 211 -22.57 3.76 -9.98
N ALA A 212 -22.65 3.62 -11.30
CA ALA A 212 -22.18 2.41 -11.98
C ALA A 212 -20.69 2.17 -11.71
N VAL A 213 -20.33 0.91 -11.47
CA VAL A 213 -18.93 0.47 -11.43
C VAL A 213 -18.37 0.62 -12.85
N CYS A 214 -17.27 1.37 -13.00
CA CYS A 214 -16.67 1.72 -14.30
C CYS A 214 -16.48 0.49 -15.20
N THR A 215 -16.01 -0.62 -14.61
CA THR A 215 -15.72 -1.87 -15.32
C THR A 215 -16.95 -2.67 -15.76
N LYS A 216 -18.18 -2.23 -15.45
CA LYS A 216 -19.38 -2.81 -16.04
C LYS A 216 -19.56 -2.43 -17.51
N CYS A 217 -18.95 -1.33 -17.93
CA CYS A 217 -19.07 -0.82 -19.30
C CYS A 217 -17.70 -0.64 -19.96
N HIS A 218 -16.66 -0.29 -19.18
CA HIS A 218 -15.31 -0.10 -19.67
C HIS A 218 -14.42 -1.32 -19.42
N ASP A 219 -13.57 -1.65 -20.37
CA ASP A 219 -12.47 -2.60 -20.18
C ASP A 219 -11.21 -1.81 -19.77
N PRO A 220 -10.57 -2.13 -18.62
CA PRO A 220 -9.41 -1.39 -18.14
C PRO A 220 -8.13 -1.68 -18.93
N HIS A 221 -8.14 -2.64 -19.87
CA HIS A 221 -6.98 -3.07 -20.63
C HIS A 221 -7.10 -2.77 -22.13
N SER A 222 -8.10 -3.36 -22.80
CA SER A 222 -8.29 -3.16 -24.25
C SER A 222 -9.71 -3.45 -24.72
N SER A 223 -10.11 -2.82 -25.83
CA SER A 223 -11.43 -3.02 -26.42
C SER A 223 -11.42 -2.76 -27.93
N ASP A 224 -12.30 -3.42 -28.66
CA ASP A 224 -12.54 -3.10 -30.07
C ASP A 224 -13.43 -1.86 -30.26
N ARG A 225 -14.02 -1.34 -29.18
CA ARG A 225 -14.87 -0.16 -29.20
C ARG A 225 -14.15 1.02 -28.56
N LYS A 226 -13.97 2.10 -29.32
CA LYS A 226 -13.22 3.31 -28.91
C LYS A 226 -13.65 3.87 -27.55
N TYR A 227 -14.94 3.86 -27.23
CA TYR A 227 -15.50 4.43 -26.00
C TYR A 227 -15.72 3.42 -24.87
N HIS A 228 -15.32 2.16 -25.06
CA HIS A 228 -15.28 1.15 -23.99
C HIS A 228 -13.93 1.14 -23.27
N LEU A 229 -13.00 2.02 -23.64
CA LEU A 229 -11.84 2.34 -22.82
C LEU A 229 -12.14 3.58 -22.00
N LEU A 230 -11.52 3.67 -20.83
CA LEU A 230 -11.48 4.92 -20.07
C LEU A 230 -10.49 5.90 -20.72
#